data_AF-A0A944PQT2-F1
#
_entry.id   AF-A0A944PQT2-F1
#
_cell.length_a   1.000
_cell.length_b   1.000
_cell.length_c   1.000
_cell.angle_alpha   90.00
_cell.angle_beta   90.00
_cell.angle_gamma   90.00
#
_symmetry.space_group_name_H-M   'P 1'
#
loop_
_entity.id
_entity.type
_entity.pdbx_description
1 polymer ?
#
loop_
_entity_poly.entity_id
_entity_poly.type
_entity_poly.pdbx_seq_one_letter_code
_entity_poly.pdbx_strand_id
1 'polypeptide(L)' 'HYPPKVQLSKLVNSLKGVSSRRLRQEYDSHVRRYLWGGHFWSGSYFAGSCGGAPLTVVKQYIENQQRPV' A
#
# COMPACT_ATOMS: atom_id res chain seq x y z
N HIS A 1 -0.68 4.21 9.09
CA HIS A 1 -2.12 4.36 8.80
C HIS A 1 -2.25 5.19 7.53
N TYR A 2 -2.75 4.63 6.43
CA TYR A 2 -2.91 5.37 5.16
C TYR A 2 -4.31 5.99 5.12
N PRO A 3 -4.47 7.23 4.61
CA PRO A 3 -5.78 7.82 4.47
C PRO A 3 -6.69 6.95 3.59
N PRO A 4 -7.98 6.76 3.94
CA PRO A 4 -8.89 5.88 3.19
C PRO A 4 -9.17 6.36 1.76
N LYS A 5 -8.86 7.63 1.45
CA LYS A 5 -8.95 8.20 0.09
C LYS A 5 -7.82 7.74 -0.84
N VAL A 6 -6.77 7.10 -0.32
CA VAL A 6 -5.65 6.64 -1.12
C VAL A 6 -6.04 5.37 -1.87
N GLN A 7 -5.87 5.40 -3.19
CA GLN A 7 -6.02 4.21 -4.03
C GLN A 7 -4.82 3.28 -3.80
N LEU A 8 -5.07 2.11 -3.19
CA LEU A 8 -4.03 1.14 -2.88
C LEU A 8 -3.22 0.70 -4.11
N SER A 9 -3.88 0.56 -5.26
CA SER A 9 -3.21 0.22 -6.53
C SER A 9 -2.14 1.25 -6.92
N LYS A 10 -2.44 2.55 -6.79
CA LYS A 10 -1.47 3.63 -7.07
C LYS A 10 -0.34 3.65 -6.06
N LEU A 11 -0.65 3.45 -4.77
CA LEU A 11 0.35 3.38 -3.72
C LEU A 11 1.34 2.23 -3.98
N VAL A 12 0.83 1.02 -4.21
CA VAL A 12 1.65 -0.16 -4.46
C VAL A 12 2.48 0.00 -5.73
N ASN A 13 1.90 0.56 -6.81
CA ASN A 13 2.64 0.82 -8.04
C ASN A 13 3.80 1.80 -7.81
N SER A 14 3.56 2.88 -7.07
CA SER A 14 4.61 3.84 -6.69
C SER A 14 5.71 3.20 -5.87
N LEU A 15 5.35 2.43 -4.83
CA LEU A 15 6.30 1.75 -3.97
C LEU A 15 7.17 0.76 -4.75
N LYS A 16 6.57 -0.10 -5.58
CA LYS A 16 7.29 -1.09 -6.40
C LYS A 16 8.15 -0.42 -7.47
N GLY A 17 7.67 0.62 -8.13
CA GLY A 17 8.40 1.35 -9.15
C GLY A 17 9.61 2.10 -8.59
N VAL A 18 9.41 2.89 -7.53
CA VAL A 18 10.48 3.68 -6.90
C VAL A 18 11.55 2.78 -6.28
N SER A 19 11.15 1.72 -5.57
CA SER A 19 12.12 0.77 -4.99
C SER A 19 12.93 0.05 -6.06
N SER A 20 12.29 -0.44 -7.13
CA SER A 20 12.96 -1.06 -8.28
C SER A 20 14.02 -0.13 -8.88
N ARG A 21 13.65 1.14 -9.12
CA ARG A 21 14.57 2.14 -9.68
C ARG A 21 15.74 2.41 -8.75
N ARG A 22 15.50 2.65 -7.46
CA ARG A 22 16.54 2.95 -6.48
C ARG A 22 17.51 1.79 -6.28
N LEU A 23 16.99 0.58 -6.13
CA LEU A 23 17.82 -0.63 -5.93
C LEU A 23 18.70 -0.91 -7.15
N ARG A 24 18.19 -0.70 -8.37
CA ARG A 24 19.01 -0.80 -9.59
C ARG A 24 20.06 0.31 -9.68
N GLN A 25 19.78 1.52 -9.22
CA GLN A 25 20.75 2.62 -9.21
C GLN A 25 21.89 2.40 -8.22
N GLU A 26 21.57 1.88 -7.03
CA GLU A 26 22.54 1.74 -5.93
C GLU A 26 23.32 0.42 -5.99
N TYR A 27 22.71 -0.65 -6.52
CA TYR A 27 23.26 -2.01 -6.49
C TYR A 27 23.29 -2.69 -7.87
N ASP A 28 23.45 -1.93 -8.95
CA ASP A 28 23.34 -2.42 -10.34
C ASP A 28 24.12 -3.73 -10.60
N SER A 29 25.40 -3.78 -10.19
CA SER A 29 26.27 -4.94 -10.40
C SER A 29 25.81 -6.20 -9.67
N HIS A 30 25.22 -6.04 -8.48
CA HIS A 30 24.66 -7.15 -7.71
C HIS A 30 23.32 -7.58 -8.29
N VAL A 31 22.42 -6.63 -8.57
CA VAL A 31 21.07 -6.90 -9.07
C VAL A 31 21.12 -7.61 -10.43
N ARG A 32 21.97 -7.17 -11.36
CA ARG A 32 22.08 -7.78 -12.69
C ARG A 32 22.55 -9.23 -12.67
N ARG A 33 23.24 -9.66 -11.62
CA ARG A 33 23.66 -11.06 -11.46
C ARG A 33 22.46 -12.01 -11.28
N TYR A 34 21.40 -11.54 -10.62
CA TYR A 34 20.25 -12.37 -10.25
C TYR A 34 18.99 -12.02 -11.05
N LEU A 35 18.84 -10.77 -11.46
CA LEU A 35 17.69 -10.24 -12.17
C LEU A 35 18.14 -9.72 -13.54
N TRP A 36 18.22 -10.65 -14.51
CA TRP A 36 18.50 -10.33 -15.92
C TRP A 36 17.26 -9.84 -16.69
N GLY A 37 16.06 -9.98 -16.11
CA GLY A 37 14.80 -9.52 -16.69
C GLY A 37 14.49 -8.04 -16.44
N GLY A 38 13.49 -7.53 -17.19
CA GLY A 38 13.02 -6.15 -17.07
C GLY A 38 12.22 -5.85 -15.78
N HIS A 39 11.82 -6.87 -15.03
CA HIS A 39 10.98 -6.72 -13.84
C HIS A 39 11.77 -7.03 -12.58
N PHE A 40 11.72 -6.12 -11.61
CA PHE A 40 12.33 -6.31 -10.29
C PHE A 40 11.36 -7.01 -9.31
N TRP A 41 10.07 -6.67 -9.42
CA TRP A 41 9.01 -7.26 -8.62
C TRP A 41 8.04 -8.03 -9.52
N SER A 42 7.37 -9.05 -8.98
CA SER A 42 6.19 -9.66 -9.63
C SER A 42 5.17 -8.59 -10.00
N GLY A 43 4.38 -8.77 -11.06
CA GLY A 43 3.28 -7.87 -11.40
C GLY A 43 2.20 -7.81 -10.30
N SER A 44 2.02 -8.92 -9.58
CA SER A 44 0.98 -9.08 -8.56
C SER A 44 1.29 -8.38 -7.24
N TYR A 45 0.25 -8.14 -6.44
CA TYR A 45 0.35 -7.70 -5.05
C TYR A 45 -0.84 -8.23 -4.24
N PHE A 46 -0.68 -8.31 -2.92
CA PHE A 46 -1.75 -8.65 -1.98
C PHE A 46 -1.96 -7.50 -1.01
N ALA A 47 -3.23 -7.21 -0.67
CA ALA A 47 -3.60 -6.23 0.34
C ALA A 47 -4.75 -6.81 1.18
N GLY A 48 -4.55 -6.88 2.49
CA GLY A 48 -5.56 -7.31 3.46
C GLY A 48 -5.70 -6.25 4.55
N SER A 49 -6.92 -6.09 5.06
CA SER A 49 -7.16 -5.27 6.26
C SER A 49 -6.62 -6.01 7.49
N CYS A 50 -6.07 -5.25 8.43
CA CYS A 50 -5.64 -5.76 9.72
C CYS A 50 -6.24 -4.88 10.82
N GLY A 51 -6.99 -5.49 11.74
CA GLY A 51 -7.72 -4.80 12.81
C GLY A 51 -9.12 -4.34 12.40
N GLY A 52 -10.08 -4.49 13.32
CA GLY A 52 -11.44 -3.97 13.19
C GLY A 52 -11.62 -2.70 14.01
N ALA A 53 -12.59 -1.86 13.63
CA ALA A 53 -13.00 -0.76 14.48
C ALA A 53 -13.59 -1.32 15.78
N PRO A 54 -13.14 -0.88 16.98
CA PRO A 54 -13.79 -1.28 18.22
C PRO A 54 -15.28 -0.93 18.17
N LEU A 55 -16.14 -1.83 18.66
CA LEU A 55 -17.60 -1.59 18.69
C LEU A 55 -17.96 -0.28 19.41
N THR A 56 -17.16 0.12 20.39
CA THR A 56 -17.27 1.40 21.08
C THR A 56 -17.10 2.59 20.15
N VAL A 57 -16.17 2.54 19.20
CA VAL A 57 -15.93 3.60 18.21
C VAL A 57 -17.10 3.69 17.23
N VAL A 58 -17.66 2.56 16.80
CA VAL A 58 -18.85 2.54 15.94
C VAL A 58 -20.06 3.12 16.67
N LYS A 59 -20.28 2.74 17.94
CA LYS A 59 -21.37 3.27 18.76
C LYS A 59 -21.27 4.80 18.92
N GLN A 60 -20.09 5.29 19.32
CA GLN A 60 -19.84 6.73 19.46
C GLN A 60 -20.03 7.48 18.15
N TYR A 61 -19.65 6.89 17.01
CA TYR A 61 -19.88 7.51 15.70
C TYR A 61 -21.38 7.71 15.43
N ILE A 62 -22.22 6.69 15.73
CA ILE A 62 -23.68 6.76 15.52
C ILE A 62 -24.32 7.78 16.45
N GLU A 63 -23.98 7.76 17.74
CA GLU A 63 -24.56 8.66 18.76
C GLU A 63 -24.28 10.15 18.47
N ASN A 64 -23.14 10.45 17.85
CA ASN A 64 -22.72 11.83 17.53
C ASN A 64 -23.20 12.33 16.15
N GLN A 65 -23.93 11.54 15.37
CA GLN A 65 -24.52 12.01 14.11
C GLN A 65 -25.81 12.81 14.38
N GLN A 66 -25.94 13.96 13.71
CA GLN A 66 -27.20 14.72 13.75
C GLN A 66 -28.31 13.87 13.11
N ARG A 67 -29.45 13.81 13.77
CA ARG A 67 -30.61 13.10 13.22
C ARG A 67 -31.12 13.88 12.00
N PRO A 68 -31.38 13.23 10.86
CA PRO A 68 -32.04 13.87 9.74
C PRO A 68 -33.39 14.44 10.20
N VAL A 69 -33.69 15.67 9.79
CA VAL A 69 -34.98 16.34 9.99
C VAL A 69 -36.03 15.78 9.07
#